data_AF-A0A7K1U034-F1
#
_entry.id   AF-A0A7K1U034-F1
#
_cell.length_a   1.000
_cell.length_b   1.000
_cell.length_c   1.000
_cell.angle_alpha   90.00
_cell.angle_beta   90.00
_cell.angle_gamma   90.00
#
_symmetry.space_group_name_H-M   'P 1'
#
loop_
_entity.id
_entity.type
_entity.pdbx_description
1 polymer ?
#
loop_
_entity_poly.entity_id
_entity_poly.type
_entity_poly.pdbx_seq_one_letter_code
_entity_poly.pdbx_strand_id
1 'polypeptide(L)'
;MTFELKEINDWVHNTLLPEKLCDANYLHEQYANWMAGAKEQREKICEKFLAEAVAGADPQALQLYIQNHQKGAIILTELLYEYGTTPMPIPEEAKKLYQEVSAQLEIILVALQRFFPCYFDEHVPVTRAYGEQKMRLLMEKYKRISRILKNKQTDKQLLNIILDGLRDFIYGRERMVTYYRVAYYEQLLDMLLELSPDDVIADADCRVHEVLHSINFNDPAYVRYYGQLITGIVNIFERLPDKLEKLHWYRKCIRQQSCRPGAAFLINHRSLTEQMTSWLDEEITYLQAIHQLSQSPARNGSQPKWRQKIRLQLSVSELGILMQVLYRLPVTKRIQLTDLLRMVAETCSTIGTEEISVKSLRNKSYSIKDFPVASENVRRLLQRGADLITAELSR
;
A
#
# COMPACT_ATOMS: atom_id res chain seq x y z
N MET A 1 38.89 -22.02 -12.24
CA MET A 1 37.54 -22.62 -12.21
C MET A 1 37.25 -23.17 -13.59
N THR A 2 36.90 -24.45 -13.67
CA THR A 2 36.49 -25.12 -14.91
C THR A 2 35.07 -24.70 -15.29
N PHE A 3 34.77 -24.68 -16.59
CA PHE A 3 33.42 -24.46 -17.10
C PHE A 3 32.84 -25.80 -17.54
N GLU A 4 31.92 -26.36 -16.75
CA GLU A 4 31.41 -27.72 -16.92
C GLU A 4 30.49 -27.87 -18.13
N LEU A 5 29.90 -26.78 -18.61
CA LEU A 5 29.11 -26.75 -19.83
C LEU A 5 29.96 -26.73 -21.11
N LYS A 6 31.30 -26.82 -21.02
CA LYS A 6 32.20 -26.69 -22.18
C LYS A 6 31.86 -27.67 -23.30
N GLU A 7 31.63 -28.95 -22.99
CA GLU A 7 31.33 -29.95 -24.03
C GLU A 7 30.00 -29.66 -24.75
N ILE A 8 28.96 -29.29 -24.01
CA ILE A 8 27.67 -28.88 -24.59
C ILE A 8 27.84 -27.58 -25.39
N ASN A 9 28.61 -26.62 -24.87
CA ASN A 9 28.89 -25.36 -25.55
C ASN A 9 29.59 -25.59 -26.89
N ASP A 10 30.65 -26.40 -26.91
CA ASP A 10 31.39 -26.73 -28.11
C ASP A 10 30.50 -27.49 -29.10
N TRP A 11 29.65 -28.38 -28.61
CA TRP A 11 28.69 -29.10 -29.44
C TRP A 11 27.64 -28.19 -30.08
N VAL A 12 27.06 -27.25 -29.32
CA VAL A 12 26.08 -26.28 -29.82
C VAL A 12 26.70 -25.38 -30.90
N HIS A 13 27.89 -24.85 -30.65
CA HIS A 13 28.53 -23.89 -31.56
C HIS A 13 29.19 -24.52 -32.79
N ASN A 14 29.58 -25.80 -32.73
CA ASN A 14 30.33 -26.43 -33.82
C ASN A 14 29.57 -27.52 -34.54
N THR A 15 28.61 -28.19 -33.91
CA THR A 15 27.94 -29.37 -34.47
C THR A 15 26.46 -29.13 -34.72
N LEU A 16 25.77 -28.48 -33.78
CA LEU A 16 24.32 -28.23 -33.84
C LEU A 16 23.94 -26.96 -34.62
N LEU A 17 24.83 -26.47 -35.48
CA LEU A 17 24.55 -25.34 -36.34
C LEU A 17 23.46 -25.69 -37.36
N PRO A 18 22.47 -24.81 -37.61
CA PRO A 18 21.43 -25.04 -38.60
C PRO A 18 21.95 -25.48 -39.97
N GLU A 19 23.05 -24.87 -40.44
CA GLU A 19 23.65 -25.17 -41.74
C GLU A 19 24.13 -26.63 -41.86
N LYS A 20 24.54 -27.23 -40.74
CA LYS A 20 25.06 -28.61 -40.68
C LYS A 20 23.96 -29.65 -40.53
N LEU A 21 22.82 -29.26 -39.97
CA LEU A 21 21.69 -30.16 -39.72
C LEU A 21 20.63 -30.12 -40.84
N CYS A 22 20.87 -29.37 -41.92
CA CYS A 22 20.04 -29.41 -43.13
C CYS A 22 20.07 -30.78 -43.84
N ASP A 23 21.14 -31.57 -43.68
CA ASP A 23 21.22 -32.93 -44.24
C ASP A 23 20.51 -33.94 -43.32
N ALA A 24 19.33 -34.39 -43.76
CA ALA A 24 18.48 -35.31 -43.01
C ALA A 24 19.11 -36.69 -42.80
N ASN A 25 19.96 -37.17 -43.73
CA ASN A 25 20.58 -38.50 -43.61
C ASN A 25 21.65 -38.48 -42.53
N TYR A 26 22.52 -37.47 -42.55
CA TYR A 26 23.54 -37.27 -41.53
C TYR A 26 22.93 -37.09 -40.13
N LEU A 27 21.85 -36.29 -40.04
CA LEU A 27 21.12 -36.11 -38.79
C LEU A 27 20.52 -37.42 -38.28
N HIS A 28 19.86 -38.20 -39.15
CA HIS A 28 19.21 -39.45 -38.75
C HIS A 28 20.20 -40.45 -38.15
N GLU A 29 21.39 -40.60 -38.74
CA GLU A 29 22.45 -41.49 -38.24
C GLU A 29 22.95 -41.09 -36.85
N GLN A 30 23.05 -39.78 -36.57
CA GLN A 30 23.61 -39.27 -35.32
C GLN A 30 22.57 -39.00 -34.22
N TYR A 31 21.29 -38.92 -34.58
CA TYR A 31 20.21 -38.46 -33.71
C TYR A 31 20.17 -39.19 -32.37
N ALA A 32 20.15 -40.53 -32.39
CA ALA A 32 20.06 -41.33 -31.16
C ALA A 32 21.26 -41.12 -30.23
N ASN A 33 22.47 -41.06 -30.80
CA ASN A 33 23.71 -40.85 -30.05
C ASN A 33 23.73 -39.46 -29.40
N TRP A 34 23.29 -38.45 -30.12
CA TRP A 34 23.21 -37.07 -29.64
C TRP A 34 22.16 -36.88 -28.55
N MET A 35 21.00 -37.51 -28.68
CA MET A 35 19.96 -37.51 -27.64
C MET A 35 20.46 -38.18 -26.34
N ALA A 36 21.17 -39.30 -26.44
CA ALA A 36 21.76 -39.98 -25.29
C ALA A 36 22.90 -39.15 -24.68
N GLY A 37 23.78 -38.60 -25.52
CA GLY A 37 24.91 -37.78 -25.10
C GLY A 37 24.47 -36.54 -24.32
N ALA A 38 23.40 -35.86 -24.74
CA ALA A 38 22.87 -34.70 -24.02
C ALA A 38 22.46 -35.04 -22.57
N LYS A 39 21.84 -36.21 -22.36
CA LYS A 39 21.40 -36.69 -21.04
C LYS A 39 22.58 -37.08 -20.16
N GLU A 40 23.54 -37.81 -20.72
CA GLU A 40 24.77 -38.20 -20.03
C GLU A 40 25.58 -36.97 -19.58
N GLN A 41 25.71 -35.97 -20.46
CA GLN A 41 26.40 -34.72 -20.14
C GLN A 41 25.71 -33.97 -19.00
N ARG A 42 24.38 -33.86 -19.03
CA ARG A 42 23.61 -33.29 -17.93
C ARG A 42 23.92 -33.97 -16.60
N GLU A 43 23.91 -35.31 -16.56
CA GLU A 43 24.18 -36.07 -15.33
C GLU A 43 25.58 -35.77 -14.78
N LYS A 44 26.61 -35.84 -15.64
CA LYS A 44 27.99 -35.51 -15.28
C LYS A 44 28.12 -34.10 -14.74
N ILE A 45 27.47 -33.12 -15.37
CA ILE A 45 27.53 -31.72 -14.96
C ILE A 45 26.89 -31.53 -13.57
N CYS A 46 25.72 -32.11 -13.35
CA CYS A 46 25.04 -32.05 -12.05
C CYS A 46 25.86 -32.71 -10.93
N GLU A 47 26.49 -33.85 -11.19
CA GLU A 47 27.38 -34.51 -10.23
C GLU A 47 28.58 -33.65 -9.87
N LYS A 48 29.18 -32.99 -10.85
CA LYS A 48 30.31 -32.07 -10.62
C LYS A 48 29.92 -30.84 -9.79
N PHE A 49 28.72 -30.29 -10.00
CA PHE A 49 28.25 -29.19 -9.15
C PHE A 49 28.14 -29.60 -7.68
N LEU A 50 27.63 -30.81 -7.42
CA LEU A 50 27.56 -31.35 -6.05
C LEU A 50 28.95 -31.62 -5.48
N ALA A 51 29.86 -32.19 -6.27
CA ALA A 51 31.24 -32.46 -5.84
C ALA A 51 31.98 -31.17 -5.45
N GLU A 52 31.88 -30.12 -6.27
CA GLU A 52 32.51 -28.83 -6.03
C GLU A 52 31.98 -28.15 -4.75
N ALA A 53 30.68 -28.28 -4.50
CA ALA A 53 30.06 -27.74 -3.28
C ALA A 53 30.55 -28.45 -2.01
N VAL A 54 30.77 -29.77 -2.08
CA VAL A 54 31.26 -30.57 -0.95
C VAL A 54 32.77 -30.36 -0.75
N ALA A 55 33.51 -30.03 -1.80
CA ALA A 55 34.95 -29.80 -1.73
C ALA A 55 35.35 -28.58 -0.87
N GLY A 56 34.39 -27.81 -0.36
CA GLY A 56 34.63 -26.71 0.58
C GLY A 56 35.21 -25.47 -0.08
N ALA A 57 34.81 -25.20 -1.32
CA ALA A 57 35.20 -23.98 -2.04
C ALA A 57 34.81 -22.72 -1.26
N ASP A 58 35.62 -21.66 -1.42
CA ASP A 58 35.29 -20.33 -0.87
C ASP A 58 33.89 -19.87 -1.34
N PRO A 59 33.04 -19.29 -0.47
CA PRO A 59 31.67 -18.93 -0.83
C PRO A 59 31.55 -17.98 -2.04
N GLN A 60 32.49 -17.05 -2.22
CA GLN A 60 32.47 -16.13 -3.37
C GLN A 60 32.88 -16.86 -4.65
N ALA A 61 33.87 -17.74 -4.55
CA ALA A 61 34.27 -18.60 -5.65
C ALA A 61 33.12 -19.53 -6.11
N LEU A 62 32.43 -20.16 -5.16
CA LEU A 62 31.27 -21.00 -5.44
C LEU A 62 30.12 -20.19 -6.05
N GLN A 63 29.86 -18.98 -5.55
CA GLN A 63 28.86 -18.08 -6.14
C GLN A 63 29.16 -17.78 -7.61
N LEU A 64 30.39 -17.33 -7.91
CA LEU A 64 30.80 -17.02 -9.28
C LEU A 64 30.72 -18.26 -10.18
N TYR A 65 31.13 -19.41 -9.66
CA TYR A 65 31.03 -20.69 -10.34
C TYR A 65 29.57 -21.00 -10.71
N ILE A 66 28.65 -21.02 -9.76
CA ILE A 66 27.22 -21.31 -10.01
C ILE A 66 26.60 -20.31 -10.99
N GLN A 67 26.85 -19.01 -10.80
CA GLN A 67 26.27 -17.97 -11.66
C GLN A 67 26.80 -18.01 -13.09
N ASN A 68 28.07 -18.38 -13.30
CA ASN A 68 28.62 -18.56 -14.64
C ASN A 68 27.97 -19.74 -15.38
N HIS A 69 27.70 -20.83 -14.67
CA HIS A 69 27.00 -21.98 -15.25
C HIS A 69 25.53 -21.67 -15.53
N GLN A 70 24.86 -20.95 -14.63
CA GLN A 70 23.50 -20.46 -14.86
C GLN A 70 23.42 -19.62 -16.14
N LYS A 71 24.29 -18.61 -16.28
CA LYS A 71 24.34 -17.75 -17.48
C LYS A 71 24.66 -18.55 -18.73
N GLY A 72 25.62 -19.48 -18.66
CA GLY A 72 25.99 -20.35 -19.77
C GLY A 72 24.81 -21.20 -20.25
N ALA A 73 24.07 -21.84 -19.34
CA ALA A 73 22.91 -22.64 -19.69
C ALA A 73 21.79 -21.78 -20.30
N ILE A 74 21.50 -20.59 -19.76
CA ILE A 74 20.52 -19.66 -20.34
C ILE A 74 20.91 -19.28 -21.78
N ILE A 75 22.16 -18.87 -22.00
CA ILE A 75 22.65 -18.45 -23.32
C ILE A 75 22.50 -19.59 -24.34
N LEU A 76 22.91 -20.80 -23.96
CA LEU A 76 22.82 -21.98 -24.84
C LEU A 76 21.37 -22.34 -25.17
N THR A 77 20.47 -22.27 -24.20
CA THR A 77 19.03 -22.52 -24.43
C THR A 77 18.43 -21.49 -25.40
N GLU A 78 18.76 -20.20 -25.22
CA GLU A 78 18.28 -19.14 -26.12
C GLU A 78 18.84 -19.31 -27.54
N LEU A 79 20.11 -19.68 -27.67
CA LEU A 79 20.73 -19.95 -28.97
C LEU A 79 20.08 -21.15 -29.69
N LEU A 80 19.80 -22.24 -28.98
CA LEU A 80 19.09 -23.40 -29.53
C LEU A 80 17.65 -23.07 -29.95
N TYR A 81 16.98 -22.18 -29.22
CA TYR A 81 15.68 -21.66 -29.63
C TYR A 81 15.77 -20.86 -30.94
N GLU A 82 16.79 -20.00 -31.08
CA GLU A 82 17.05 -19.26 -32.32
C GLU A 82 17.32 -20.21 -33.49
N TYR A 83 18.10 -21.28 -33.28
CA TYR A 83 18.31 -22.31 -34.29
C TYR A 83 17.02 -23.02 -34.70
N GLY A 84 16.13 -23.33 -33.76
CA GLY A 84 14.84 -23.96 -34.06
C GLY A 84 13.82 -23.06 -34.77
N THR A 85 14.00 -21.74 -34.70
CA THR A 85 13.12 -20.72 -35.30
C THR A 85 13.73 -20.02 -36.51
N THR A 86 14.89 -20.51 -36.96
CA THR A 86 15.57 -20.00 -38.15
C THR A 86 14.66 -20.05 -39.38
N PRO A 87 14.73 -19.05 -40.29
CA PRO A 87 14.03 -19.11 -41.57
C PRO A 87 14.58 -20.17 -42.53
N MET A 88 15.76 -20.74 -42.24
CA MET A 88 16.36 -21.81 -43.02
C MET A 88 15.54 -23.10 -42.93
N PRO A 89 15.36 -23.85 -44.04
CA PRO A 89 14.66 -25.14 -43.99
C PRO A 89 15.51 -26.16 -43.23
N ILE A 90 15.08 -26.49 -42.01
CA ILE A 90 15.67 -27.55 -41.17
C ILE A 90 14.68 -28.71 -41.00
N PRO A 91 15.17 -29.97 -40.96
CA PRO A 91 14.33 -31.14 -40.68
C PRO A 91 13.62 -31.05 -39.33
N GLU A 92 12.48 -31.73 -39.21
CA GLU A 92 11.70 -31.74 -37.96
C GLU A 92 12.47 -32.48 -36.84
N GLU A 93 13.27 -33.47 -37.19
CA GLU A 93 14.20 -34.14 -36.28
C GLU A 93 15.20 -33.15 -35.67
N ALA A 94 15.69 -32.16 -36.42
CA ALA A 94 16.66 -31.19 -35.93
C ALA A 94 16.01 -30.27 -34.88
N LYS A 95 14.78 -29.84 -35.15
CA LYS A 95 13.99 -29.07 -34.18
C LYS A 95 13.74 -29.85 -32.90
N LYS A 96 13.38 -31.13 -33.00
CA LYS A 96 13.23 -32.01 -31.84
C LYS A 96 14.53 -32.17 -31.05
N LEU A 97 15.66 -32.28 -31.75
CA LEU A 97 16.97 -32.34 -31.11
C LEU A 97 17.26 -31.05 -30.33
N TYR A 98 17.06 -29.88 -30.94
CA TYR A 98 17.24 -28.61 -30.22
C TYR A 98 16.33 -28.50 -28.99
N GLN A 99 15.07 -28.90 -29.12
CA GLN A 99 14.13 -28.95 -28.00
C GLN A 99 14.60 -29.88 -26.87
N GLU A 100 15.12 -31.06 -27.20
CA GLU A 100 15.65 -31.98 -26.19
C GLU A 100 16.88 -31.42 -25.49
N VAL A 101 17.85 -30.88 -26.24
CA VAL A 101 19.08 -30.32 -25.65
C VAL A 101 18.73 -29.13 -24.75
N SER A 102 17.83 -28.25 -25.19
CA SER A 102 17.28 -27.18 -24.37
C SER A 102 16.61 -27.73 -23.11
N ALA A 103 15.81 -28.80 -23.21
CA ALA A 103 15.18 -29.42 -22.04
C ALA A 103 16.23 -29.99 -21.04
N GLN A 104 17.35 -30.53 -21.52
CA GLN A 104 18.44 -30.97 -20.63
C GLN A 104 19.11 -29.78 -19.92
N LEU A 105 19.33 -28.66 -20.62
CA LEU A 105 19.83 -27.42 -20.02
C LEU A 105 18.86 -26.82 -19.00
N GLU A 106 17.55 -26.90 -19.24
CA GLU A 106 16.53 -26.50 -18.26
C GLU A 106 16.59 -27.34 -16.99
N ILE A 107 16.80 -28.66 -17.11
CA ILE A 107 16.97 -29.52 -15.93
C ILE A 107 18.20 -29.09 -15.12
N ILE A 108 19.28 -28.67 -15.79
CA ILE A 108 20.46 -28.12 -15.12
C ILE A 108 20.09 -26.83 -14.37
N LEU A 109 19.37 -25.90 -14.99
CA LEU A 109 18.95 -24.65 -14.35
C LEU A 109 18.06 -24.92 -13.12
N VAL A 110 17.13 -25.86 -13.22
CA VAL A 110 16.29 -26.29 -12.08
C VAL A 110 17.12 -26.92 -10.98
N ALA A 111 18.12 -27.74 -11.31
CA ALA A 111 19.03 -28.32 -10.33
C ALA A 111 19.85 -27.23 -9.62
N LEU A 112 20.38 -26.25 -10.36
CA LEU A 112 21.10 -25.11 -9.78
C LEU A 112 20.22 -24.33 -8.82
N GLN A 113 18.99 -23.99 -9.22
CA GLN A 113 18.04 -23.28 -8.38
C GLN A 113 17.69 -24.07 -7.10
N ARG A 114 17.53 -25.39 -7.20
CA ARG A 114 17.14 -26.25 -6.08
C ARG A 114 18.27 -26.50 -5.09
N PHE A 115 19.46 -26.81 -5.57
CA PHE A 115 20.59 -27.22 -4.72
C PHE A 115 21.46 -26.04 -4.28
N PHE A 116 21.44 -24.93 -5.02
CA PHE A 116 22.25 -23.74 -4.75
C PHE A 116 21.43 -22.45 -4.67
N PRO A 117 20.31 -22.40 -3.92
CA PRO A 117 19.40 -21.24 -3.93
C PRO A 117 20.07 -19.95 -3.47
N CYS A 118 21.06 -20.01 -2.56
CA CYS A 118 21.78 -18.82 -2.08
C CYS A 118 22.79 -18.27 -3.10
N TYR A 119 23.16 -19.05 -4.12
CA TYR A 119 24.14 -18.67 -5.14
C TYR A 119 23.50 -18.43 -6.50
N PHE A 120 22.28 -18.94 -6.72
CA PHE A 120 21.50 -18.72 -7.92
C PHE A 120 21.10 -17.25 -8.05
N ASP A 121 21.37 -16.64 -9.20
CA ASP A 121 21.00 -15.25 -9.46
C ASP A 121 19.54 -15.18 -9.93
N GLU A 122 18.62 -14.75 -9.06
CA GLU A 122 17.21 -14.63 -9.43
C GLU A 122 16.92 -13.41 -10.32
N HIS A 123 17.88 -12.49 -10.48
CA HIS A 123 17.69 -11.24 -11.22
C HIS A 123 18.07 -11.34 -12.70
N VAL A 124 18.56 -12.50 -13.15
CA VAL A 124 18.75 -12.76 -14.58
C VAL A 124 17.42 -13.14 -15.25
N PRO A 125 17.29 -12.94 -16.58
CA PRO A 125 16.11 -13.36 -17.33
C PRO A 125 15.89 -14.87 -17.24
N VAL A 126 14.63 -15.28 -17.23
CA VAL A 126 14.28 -16.68 -17.50
C VAL A 126 14.48 -17.00 -18.97
N THR A 127 14.68 -18.28 -19.29
CA THR A 127 14.63 -18.75 -20.68
C THR A 127 13.22 -18.62 -21.24
N ARG A 128 13.09 -18.52 -22.57
CA ARG A 128 11.78 -18.43 -23.24
C ARG A 128 10.88 -19.62 -22.90
N ALA A 129 11.43 -20.84 -22.95
CA ALA A 129 10.67 -22.05 -22.69
C ALA A 129 10.11 -22.09 -21.25
N TYR A 130 10.96 -21.79 -20.25
CA TYR A 130 10.53 -21.71 -18.86
C TYR A 130 9.52 -20.57 -18.65
N GLY A 131 9.78 -19.40 -19.24
CA GLY A 131 8.89 -18.24 -19.20
C GLY A 131 7.49 -18.56 -19.74
N GLU A 132 7.39 -19.15 -20.93
CA GLU A 132 6.12 -19.56 -21.52
C GLU A 132 5.35 -20.54 -20.65
N GLN A 133 6.04 -21.57 -20.13
CA GLN A 133 5.43 -22.56 -19.25
C GLN A 133 4.89 -21.90 -17.99
N LYS A 134 5.69 -21.05 -17.34
CA LYS A 134 5.29 -20.36 -16.12
C LYS A 134 4.17 -19.35 -16.35
N MET A 135 4.18 -18.61 -17.46
CA MET A 135 3.08 -17.69 -17.79
C MET A 135 1.75 -18.42 -17.98
N ARG A 136 1.75 -19.62 -18.60
CA ARG A 136 0.53 -20.44 -18.71
C ARG A 136 -0.02 -20.82 -17.32
N LEU A 137 0.83 -21.28 -16.42
CA LEU A 137 0.44 -21.63 -15.04
C LEU A 137 -0.07 -20.42 -14.25
N LEU A 138 0.62 -19.28 -14.35
CA LEU A 138 0.19 -18.03 -13.71
C LEU A 138 -1.14 -17.53 -14.27
N MET A 139 -1.39 -17.69 -15.58
CA MET A 139 -2.66 -17.34 -16.22
C MET A 139 -3.83 -18.17 -15.67
N GLU A 140 -3.64 -19.46 -15.40
CA GLU A 140 -4.66 -20.31 -14.79
C GLU A 140 -4.97 -19.87 -13.36
N LYS A 141 -3.92 -19.63 -12.54
CA LYS A 141 -4.06 -19.10 -11.17
C LYS A 141 -4.76 -17.75 -11.17
N TYR A 142 -4.36 -16.84 -12.07
CA TYR A 142 -4.98 -15.52 -12.25
C TYR A 142 -6.48 -15.61 -12.55
N LYS A 143 -6.88 -16.47 -13.50
CA LYS A 143 -8.30 -16.68 -13.84
C LYS A 143 -9.11 -17.19 -12.64
N ARG A 144 -8.53 -18.06 -11.81
CA ARG A 144 -9.17 -18.58 -10.59
C ARG A 144 -9.32 -17.48 -9.54
N ILE A 145 -8.26 -16.73 -9.25
CA ILE A 145 -8.28 -15.63 -8.27
C ILE A 145 -9.27 -14.53 -8.69
N SER A 146 -9.25 -14.13 -9.96
CA SER A 146 -10.17 -13.11 -10.47
C SER A 146 -11.64 -13.50 -10.26
N ARG A 147 -11.98 -14.80 -10.33
CA ARG A 147 -13.34 -15.29 -10.00
C ARG A 147 -13.62 -15.26 -8.50
N ILE A 148 -12.71 -15.76 -7.68
CA ILE A 148 -12.88 -15.81 -6.21
C ILE A 148 -13.08 -14.39 -5.66
N LEU A 149 -12.20 -13.46 -6.03
CA LEU A 149 -12.20 -12.12 -5.47
C LEU A 149 -13.40 -11.27 -5.92
N LYS A 150 -13.90 -11.48 -7.15
CA LYS A 150 -15.14 -10.83 -7.63
C LYS A 150 -16.37 -11.32 -6.86
N ASN A 151 -16.41 -12.60 -6.50
CA ASN A 151 -17.55 -13.18 -5.77
C ASN A 151 -17.61 -12.72 -4.31
N LYS A 152 -16.46 -12.39 -3.71
CA LYS A 152 -16.35 -11.96 -2.29
C LYS A 152 -16.69 -10.47 -2.05
N GLN A 153 -17.16 -9.73 -3.06
CA GLN A 153 -17.40 -8.27 -2.99
C GLN A 153 -16.18 -7.45 -2.53
N THR A 154 -14.96 -8.00 -2.71
CA THR A 154 -13.69 -7.30 -2.44
C THR A 154 -13.69 -5.94 -3.14
N ASP A 155 -13.13 -4.93 -2.49
CA ASP A 155 -13.10 -3.58 -3.06
C ASP A 155 -12.49 -3.56 -4.47
N LYS A 156 -13.23 -2.96 -5.42
CA LYS A 156 -12.86 -2.98 -6.85
C LYS A 156 -11.54 -2.25 -7.10
N GLN A 157 -11.25 -1.21 -6.34
CA GLN A 157 -10.01 -0.45 -6.49
C GLN A 157 -8.82 -1.28 -6.02
N LEU A 158 -8.91 -1.94 -4.86
CA LEU A 158 -7.90 -2.90 -4.39
C LEU A 158 -7.65 -4.01 -5.42
N LEU A 159 -8.73 -4.59 -5.96
CA LEU A 159 -8.61 -5.63 -6.98
C LEU A 159 -7.89 -5.15 -8.24
N ASN A 160 -8.20 -3.96 -8.73
CA ASN A 160 -7.55 -3.43 -9.92
C ASN A 160 -6.04 -3.23 -9.67
N ILE A 161 -5.65 -2.70 -8.51
CA ILE A 161 -4.24 -2.51 -8.15
C ILE A 161 -3.46 -3.83 -8.21
N ILE A 162 -4.03 -4.91 -7.67
CA ILE A 162 -3.38 -6.23 -7.64
C ILE A 162 -3.40 -6.88 -9.04
N LEU A 163 -4.58 -6.91 -9.66
CA LEU A 163 -4.83 -7.68 -10.88
C LEU A 163 -4.28 -7.01 -12.14
N ASP A 164 -4.20 -5.68 -12.20
CA ASP A 164 -3.64 -5.00 -13.37
C ASP A 164 -2.14 -5.26 -13.48
N GLY A 165 -1.39 -5.18 -12.37
CA GLY A 165 0.04 -5.52 -12.37
C GLY A 165 0.30 -6.98 -12.76
N LEU A 166 -0.57 -7.91 -12.36
CA LEU A 166 -0.53 -9.31 -12.77
C LEU A 166 -0.88 -9.51 -14.26
N ARG A 167 -1.91 -8.82 -14.74
CA ARG A 167 -2.35 -8.88 -16.13
C ARG A 167 -1.24 -8.35 -17.03
N ASP A 168 -0.63 -7.23 -16.69
CA ASP A 168 0.44 -6.65 -17.49
C ASP A 168 1.69 -7.53 -17.47
N PHE A 169 1.94 -8.28 -16.40
CA PHE A 169 3.00 -9.30 -16.36
C PHE A 169 2.70 -10.51 -17.26
N ILE A 170 1.47 -11.04 -17.21
CA ILE A 170 1.06 -12.25 -17.94
C ILE A 170 0.85 -11.99 -19.43
N TYR A 171 0.25 -10.86 -19.80
CA TYR A 171 -0.18 -10.53 -21.16
C TYR A 171 0.64 -9.40 -21.80
N GLY A 172 1.45 -8.70 -21.02
CA GLY A 172 2.18 -7.53 -21.50
C GLY A 172 3.47 -7.88 -22.22
N ARG A 173 4.23 -6.80 -22.50
CA ARG A 173 5.48 -6.81 -23.27
C ARG A 173 6.70 -6.64 -22.37
N GLU A 174 6.68 -7.14 -21.13
CA GLU A 174 7.85 -7.07 -20.26
C GLU A 174 8.99 -7.83 -20.96
N ARG A 175 9.94 -7.09 -21.53
CA ARG A 175 10.95 -7.64 -22.45
C ARG A 175 11.91 -8.61 -21.75
N MET A 176 12.00 -8.51 -20.42
CA MET A 176 12.96 -9.22 -19.59
C MET A 176 12.25 -9.69 -18.32
N VAL A 177 11.60 -10.85 -18.37
CA VAL A 177 11.02 -11.51 -17.20
C VAL A 177 12.14 -12.26 -16.48
N THR A 178 12.33 -12.00 -15.18
CA THR A 178 13.39 -12.63 -14.36
C THR A 178 12.84 -13.76 -13.50
N TYR A 179 13.71 -14.64 -13.01
CA TYR A 179 13.33 -15.71 -12.06
C TYR A 179 12.66 -15.13 -10.81
N TYR A 180 13.19 -14.01 -10.30
CA TYR A 180 12.62 -13.27 -9.18
C TYR A 180 11.18 -12.85 -9.44
N ARG A 181 10.92 -12.23 -10.59
CA ARG A 181 9.56 -11.74 -10.94
C ARG A 181 8.57 -12.89 -11.03
N VAL A 182 8.96 -14.00 -11.66
CA VAL A 182 8.13 -15.21 -11.74
C VAL A 182 7.84 -15.75 -10.34
N ALA A 183 8.86 -15.93 -9.51
CA ALA A 183 8.72 -16.45 -8.14
C ALA A 183 7.84 -15.54 -7.27
N TYR A 184 8.01 -14.22 -7.38
CA TYR A 184 7.21 -13.24 -6.65
C TYR A 184 5.73 -13.36 -6.97
N TYR A 185 5.36 -13.37 -8.26
CA TYR A 185 3.96 -13.49 -8.65
C TYR A 185 3.38 -14.87 -8.37
N GLU A 186 4.17 -15.94 -8.54
CA GLU A 186 3.75 -17.29 -8.18
C GLU A 186 3.36 -17.35 -6.69
N GLN A 187 4.23 -16.80 -5.82
CA GLN A 187 3.97 -16.73 -4.40
C GLN A 187 2.76 -15.85 -4.06
N LEU A 188 2.64 -14.66 -4.67
CA LEU A 188 1.50 -13.77 -4.47
C LEU A 188 0.18 -14.48 -4.81
N LEU A 189 0.12 -15.15 -5.96
CA LEU A 189 -1.07 -15.87 -6.39
C LEU A 189 -1.36 -17.07 -5.47
N ASP A 190 -0.34 -17.80 -5.02
CA ASP A 190 -0.55 -18.93 -4.11
C ASP A 190 -1.13 -18.48 -2.77
N MET A 191 -0.58 -17.43 -2.15
CA MET A 191 -1.13 -16.89 -0.89
C MET A 191 -2.53 -16.30 -1.06
N LEU A 192 -2.85 -15.71 -2.21
CA LEU A 192 -4.19 -15.23 -2.51
C LEU A 192 -5.18 -16.38 -2.76
N LEU A 193 -4.73 -17.52 -3.31
CA LEU A 193 -5.55 -18.72 -3.52
C LEU A 193 -5.84 -19.47 -2.23
N GLU A 194 -4.97 -19.36 -1.22
CA GLU A 194 -5.16 -19.90 0.13
C GLU A 194 -6.28 -19.19 0.91
N LEU A 195 -6.73 -18.01 0.45
CA LEU A 195 -7.88 -17.32 1.01
C LEU A 195 -9.17 -18.11 0.72
N SER A 196 -9.48 -19.09 1.57
CA SER A 196 -10.54 -20.10 1.40
C SER A 196 -11.88 -19.48 0.96
N PRO A 197 -12.60 -20.08 -0.03
CA PRO A 197 -13.95 -19.65 -0.39
C PRO A 197 -14.95 -19.81 0.76
N ASP A 198 -14.70 -20.74 1.68
CA ASP A 198 -15.59 -21.13 2.78
C ASP A 198 -15.27 -20.41 4.10
N ASP A 199 -14.31 -19.49 4.10
CA ASP A 199 -14.09 -18.61 5.24
C ASP A 199 -15.33 -17.72 5.42
N VAL A 200 -16.15 -18.08 6.39
CA VAL A 200 -17.29 -17.30 6.87
C VAL A 200 -16.76 -16.06 7.58
N ILE A 201 -16.24 -15.06 6.87
CA ILE A 201 -15.69 -13.86 7.53
C ILE A 201 -16.06 -12.59 6.78
N ALA A 202 -16.58 -11.64 7.56
CA ALA A 202 -17.06 -10.32 7.18
C ALA A 202 -15.97 -9.36 6.64
N ASP A 203 -14.74 -9.83 6.34
CA ASP A 203 -13.61 -8.94 6.02
C ASP A 203 -12.57 -9.57 5.07
N ALA A 204 -13.01 -9.92 3.86
CA ALA A 204 -12.13 -10.43 2.80
C ALA A 204 -11.00 -9.42 2.47
N ASP A 205 -11.28 -8.12 2.56
CA ASP A 205 -10.32 -7.05 2.29
C ASP A 205 -9.18 -7.06 3.32
N CYS A 206 -9.47 -7.21 4.63
CA CYS A 206 -8.42 -7.35 5.65
C CYS A 206 -7.45 -8.50 5.36
N ARG A 207 -7.97 -9.65 4.93
CA ARG A 207 -7.13 -10.81 4.60
C ARG A 207 -6.25 -10.57 3.39
N VAL A 208 -6.75 -9.86 2.38
CA VAL A 208 -5.95 -9.44 1.22
C VAL A 208 -4.85 -8.47 1.65
N HIS A 209 -5.15 -7.48 2.48
CA HIS A 209 -4.16 -6.56 3.02
C HIS A 209 -3.04 -7.28 3.78
N GLU A 210 -3.40 -8.30 4.58
CA GLU A 210 -2.43 -9.12 5.28
C GLU A 210 -1.48 -9.88 4.34
N VAL A 211 -2.03 -10.48 3.27
CA VAL A 211 -1.22 -11.16 2.24
C VAL A 211 -0.27 -10.16 1.56
N LEU A 212 -0.79 -9.02 1.10
CA LEU A 212 0.01 -8.00 0.42
C LEU A 212 1.14 -7.48 1.30
N HIS A 213 0.90 -7.31 2.60
CA HIS A 213 1.94 -6.90 3.52
C HIS A 213 2.93 -8.01 3.82
N SER A 214 2.49 -9.27 3.96
CA SER A 214 3.39 -10.40 4.22
C SER A 214 4.45 -10.62 3.12
N ILE A 215 4.11 -10.29 1.86
CA ILE A 215 5.01 -10.38 0.70
C ILE A 215 5.69 -9.06 0.35
N ASN A 216 5.49 -8.01 1.17
CA ASN A 216 6.05 -6.68 0.91
C ASN A 216 5.66 -6.16 -0.48
N PHE A 217 4.35 -6.14 -0.76
CA PHE A 217 3.76 -5.53 -1.95
C PHE A 217 3.88 -4.00 -1.88
N ASN A 218 5.09 -3.50 -2.08
CA ASN A 218 5.51 -2.11 -1.91
C ASN A 218 5.19 -1.24 -3.14
N ASP A 219 4.10 -1.56 -3.83
CA ASP A 219 3.59 -0.81 -4.97
C ASP A 219 3.04 0.57 -4.54
N PRO A 220 3.44 1.67 -5.20
CA PRO A 220 3.00 3.01 -4.82
C PRO A 220 1.48 3.23 -4.92
N ALA A 221 0.80 2.57 -5.87
CA ALA A 221 -0.65 2.69 -6.00
C ALA A 221 -1.35 1.99 -4.83
N TYR A 222 -0.83 0.86 -4.37
CA TYR A 222 -1.31 0.19 -3.16
C TYR A 222 -1.07 1.01 -1.90
N VAL A 223 0.12 1.58 -1.71
CA VAL A 223 0.45 2.44 -0.57
C VAL A 223 -0.53 3.62 -0.48
N ARG A 224 -0.78 4.29 -1.61
CA ARG A 224 -1.74 5.41 -1.67
C ARG A 224 -3.16 4.95 -1.34
N TYR A 225 -3.60 3.82 -1.91
CA TYR A 225 -4.91 3.24 -1.62
C TYR A 225 -5.07 2.94 -0.13
N TYR A 226 -4.08 2.27 0.47
CA TYR A 226 -4.17 1.87 1.87
C TYR A 226 -4.14 3.07 2.82
N GLY A 227 -3.35 4.11 2.49
CA GLY A 227 -3.39 5.40 3.19
C GLY A 227 -4.78 6.04 3.12
N GLN A 228 -5.39 6.11 1.93
CA GLN A 228 -6.75 6.64 1.76
C GLN A 228 -7.81 5.86 2.55
N LEU A 229 -7.70 4.53 2.60
CA LEU A 229 -8.57 3.68 3.41
C LEU A 229 -8.45 4.03 4.90
N ILE A 230 -7.21 4.14 5.41
CA ILE A 230 -6.95 4.53 6.80
C ILE A 230 -7.51 5.92 7.08
N THR A 231 -7.28 6.90 6.19
CA THR A 231 -7.84 8.26 6.32
C THR A 231 -9.36 8.24 6.38
N GLY A 232 -10.03 7.44 5.53
CA GLY A 232 -11.47 7.27 5.54
C GLY A 232 -11.98 6.77 6.90
N ILE A 233 -11.33 5.75 7.46
CA ILE A 233 -11.67 5.19 8.78
C ILE A 233 -11.43 6.19 9.90
N VAL A 234 -10.30 6.90 9.88
CA VAL A 234 -9.95 7.91 10.89
C VAL A 234 -10.94 9.07 10.87
N ASN A 235 -11.47 9.44 9.70
CA ASN A 235 -12.43 10.53 9.58
C ASN A 235 -13.85 10.21 10.09
N ILE A 236 -14.14 8.95 10.43
CA ILE A 236 -15.37 8.58 11.14
C ILE A 236 -15.37 9.16 12.57
N PHE A 237 -14.19 9.31 13.17
CA PHE A 237 -14.07 9.83 14.53
C PHE A 237 -14.15 11.36 14.54
N GLU A 238 -15.02 11.92 15.37
CA GLU A 238 -15.16 13.38 15.48
C GLU A 238 -14.02 14.01 16.30
N ARG A 239 -13.58 13.32 17.35
CA ARG A 239 -12.62 13.87 18.31
C ARG A 239 -11.20 13.54 17.89
N LEU A 240 -10.32 14.52 18.01
CA LEU A 240 -8.90 14.37 17.69
C LEU A 240 -8.20 13.26 18.50
N PRO A 241 -8.41 13.11 19.82
CA PRO A 241 -7.77 12.03 20.58
C PRO A 241 -8.09 10.64 19.98
N ASP A 242 -9.35 10.42 19.61
CA ASP A 242 -9.80 9.15 19.02
C ASP A 242 -9.15 8.92 17.64
N LYS A 243 -9.00 9.98 16.82
CA LYS A 243 -8.27 9.94 15.55
C LYS A 243 -6.80 9.54 15.74
N LEU A 244 -6.12 10.19 16.68
CA LEU A 244 -4.71 9.94 16.98
C LEU A 244 -4.51 8.54 17.55
N GLU A 245 -5.39 8.09 18.45
CA GLU A 245 -5.37 6.72 18.97
C GLU A 245 -5.50 5.70 17.84
N LYS A 246 -6.44 5.91 16.90
CA LYS A 246 -6.62 5.00 15.77
C LYS A 246 -5.42 4.98 14.82
N LEU A 247 -4.79 6.14 14.55
CA LEU A 247 -3.56 6.21 13.75
C LEU A 247 -2.38 5.51 14.44
N HIS A 248 -2.21 5.72 15.74
CA HIS A 248 -1.18 5.02 16.52
C HIS A 248 -1.40 3.50 16.54
N TRP A 249 -2.67 3.06 16.61
CA TRP A 249 -3.02 1.65 16.49
C TRP A 249 -2.61 1.08 15.14
N TYR A 250 -2.94 1.75 14.02
CA TYR A 250 -2.48 1.32 12.68
C TYR A 250 -0.95 1.29 12.59
N ARG A 251 -0.27 2.31 13.11
CA ARG A 251 1.21 2.35 13.12
C ARG A 251 1.79 1.17 13.87
N LYS A 252 1.21 0.82 15.01
CA LYS A 252 1.60 -0.36 15.78
C LYS A 252 1.38 -1.63 14.98
N CYS A 253 0.19 -1.83 14.41
CA CYS A 253 -0.14 -3.03 13.63
C CYS A 253 0.83 -3.22 12.44
N ILE A 254 1.04 -2.19 11.63
CA ILE A 254 1.92 -2.24 10.46
C ILE A 254 3.37 -2.54 10.86
N ARG A 255 3.89 -1.91 11.92
CA ARG A 255 5.25 -2.17 12.40
C ARG A 255 5.45 -3.57 13.00
N GLN A 256 4.38 -4.15 13.56
CA GLN A 256 4.43 -5.46 14.19
C GLN A 256 4.17 -6.60 13.20
N GLN A 257 3.70 -6.29 12.00
CA GLN A 257 3.38 -7.30 11.02
C GLN A 257 4.67 -7.82 10.36
N SER A 258 4.85 -9.15 10.41
CA SER A 258 5.99 -9.81 9.81
C SER A 258 5.94 -9.75 8.29
N CYS A 259 7.05 -9.38 7.66
CA CYS A 259 7.27 -9.48 6.23
C CYS A 259 8.23 -10.63 5.95
N ARG A 260 8.00 -11.34 4.85
CA ARG A 260 8.93 -12.37 4.38
C ARG A 260 10.27 -11.70 4.00
N PRO A 261 11.41 -12.14 4.56
CA PRO A 261 12.71 -11.58 4.23
C PRO A 261 13.01 -11.70 2.72
N GLY A 262 13.55 -10.63 2.12
CA GLY A 262 13.96 -10.60 0.71
C GLY A 262 12.83 -10.48 -0.33
N ALA A 263 11.57 -10.60 0.10
CA ALA A 263 10.42 -10.35 -0.79
C ALA A 263 10.21 -8.84 -0.96
N ALA A 264 10.03 -8.38 -2.19
CA ALA A 264 9.68 -7.00 -2.54
C ALA A 264 9.09 -6.96 -3.95
N PHE A 265 7.93 -6.33 -4.12
CA PHE A 265 7.37 -6.16 -5.47
C PHE A 265 8.30 -5.31 -6.36
N LEU A 266 8.82 -4.23 -5.79
CA LEU A 266 9.78 -3.31 -6.38
C LEU A 266 11.06 -3.32 -5.52
N ILE A 267 12.07 -4.05 -5.96
CA ILE A 267 13.32 -4.29 -5.23
C ILE A 267 14.03 -2.98 -4.84
N ASN A 268 13.99 -1.96 -5.71
CA ASN A 268 14.67 -0.69 -5.51
C ASN A 268 13.84 0.35 -4.74
N HIS A 269 12.67 -0.05 -4.22
CA HIS A 269 11.79 0.84 -3.45
C HIS A 269 11.87 0.49 -1.96
N ARG A 270 11.58 1.48 -1.10
CA ARG A 270 11.38 1.26 0.33
C ARG A 270 10.32 0.17 0.56
N SER A 271 10.44 -0.58 1.65
CA SER A 271 9.45 -1.60 1.99
C SER A 271 8.06 -0.98 2.21
N LEU A 272 7.00 -1.77 2.05
CA LEU A 272 5.63 -1.35 2.35
C LEU A 272 5.54 -0.84 3.80
N THR A 273 6.16 -1.55 4.74
CA THR A 273 6.18 -1.18 6.16
C THR A 273 6.81 0.19 6.38
N GLU A 274 7.95 0.47 5.75
CA GLU A 274 8.60 1.78 5.82
C GLU A 274 7.75 2.87 5.18
N GLN A 275 7.20 2.62 4.00
CA GLN A 275 6.36 3.59 3.28
C GLN A 275 5.10 3.94 4.09
N MET A 276 4.38 2.94 4.59
CA MET A 276 3.17 3.15 5.39
C MET A 276 3.48 3.75 6.76
N THR A 277 4.59 3.37 7.39
CA THR A 277 5.02 3.97 8.66
C THR A 277 5.37 5.44 8.49
N SER A 278 6.13 5.79 7.45
CA SER A 278 6.46 7.18 7.10
C SER A 278 5.19 8.00 6.90
N TRP A 279 4.25 7.49 6.11
CA TRP A 279 2.98 8.15 5.86
C TRP A 279 2.16 8.34 7.16
N LEU A 280 2.07 7.32 8.02
CA LEU A 280 1.38 7.43 9.30
C LEU A 280 2.04 8.43 10.25
N ASP A 281 3.37 8.48 10.28
CA ASP A 281 4.13 9.42 11.11
C ASP A 281 3.89 10.87 10.65
N GLU A 282 3.82 11.11 9.34
CA GLU A 282 3.44 12.40 8.76
C GLU A 282 2.00 12.78 9.13
N GLU A 283 1.04 11.86 9.01
CA GLU A 283 -0.37 12.11 9.33
C GLU A 283 -0.59 12.42 10.82
N ILE A 284 0.07 11.66 11.70
CA ILE A 284 0.06 11.91 13.16
C ILE A 284 0.65 13.30 13.45
N THR A 285 1.81 13.62 12.86
CA THR A 285 2.48 14.91 13.06
C THR A 285 1.61 16.06 12.56
N TYR A 286 0.96 15.89 11.41
CA TYR A 286 0.04 16.87 10.85
C TYR A 286 -1.15 17.15 11.77
N LEU A 287 -1.82 16.11 12.26
CA LEU A 287 -2.95 16.26 13.18
C LEU A 287 -2.54 16.87 14.52
N GLN A 288 -1.36 16.51 15.04
CA GLN A 288 -0.79 17.13 16.24
C GLN A 288 -0.45 18.60 16.02
N ALA A 289 0.11 18.96 14.85
CA ALA A 289 0.41 20.35 14.51
C ALA A 289 -0.86 21.19 14.38
N ILE A 290 -1.91 20.66 13.72
CA ILE A 290 -3.24 21.31 13.70
C ILE A 290 -3.78 21.50 15.10
N HIS A 291 -3.62 20.50 15.96
CA HIS A 291 -4.03 20.62 17.36
C HIS A 291 -3.26 21.71 18.10
N GLN A 292 -1.94 21.73 17.96
CA GLN A 292 -1.10 22.75 18.58
C GLN A 292 -1.39 24.14 18.02
N LEU A 293 -1.76 24.29 16.75
CA LEU A 293 -2.18 25.57 16.15
C LEU A 293 -3.54 26.01 16.69
N SER A 294 -4.48 25.08 16.85
CA SER A 294 -5.80 25.35 17.47
C SER A 294 -5.71 25.56 18.98
N GLN A 295 -4.69 25.02 19.64
CA GLN A 295 -4.37 25.25 21.05
C GLN A 295 -3.32 26.34 21.26
N SER A 296 -2.75 26.89 20.17
CA SER A 296 -1.70 27.89 20.26
C SER A 296 -2.32 29.10 20.93
N PRO A 297 -1.82 29.49 22.12
CA PRO A 297 -2.34 30.67 22.74
C PRO A 297 -1.95 31.81 21.82
N ALA A 298 -2.93 32.64 21.42
CA ALA A 298 -2.65 34.06 21.40
C ALA A 298 -2.00 34.36 22.76
N ARG A 299 -0.67 34.48 22.78
CA ARG A 299 0.23 34.79 23.90
C ARG A 299 -0.38 34.58 25.29
N ASN A 300 0.11 33.59 26.04
CA ASN A 300 -0.18 33.39 27.46
C ASN A 300 -0.44 34.70 28.22
N GLY A 301 -1.68 34.85 28.69
CA GLY A 301 -2.09 35.91 29.59
C GLY A 301 -3.58 36.21 29.44
N SER A 302 -4.38 35.65 30.35
CA SER A 302 -5.84 35.81 30.49
C SER A 302 -6.71 35.13 29.43
N GLN A 303 -7.90 34.68 29.86
CA GLN A 303 -9.08 34.43 29.02
C GLN A 303 -9.14 35.45 27.86
N PRO A 304 -9.79 35.18 26.72
CA PRO A 304 -9.99 36.18 25.69
C PRO A 304 -10.71 37.39 26.30
N LYS A 305 -9.94 38.34 26.82
CA LYS A 305 -10.38 39.70 27.07
C LYS A 305 -10.60 40.19 25.66
N TRP A 306 -11.85 40.17 25.24
CA TRP A 306 -12.34 40.98 24.14
C TRP A 306 -11.59 42.30 24.22
N ARG A 307 -10.72 42.55 23.22
CA ARG A 307 -9.70 43.62 23.30
C ARG A 307 -10.36 44.98 23.58
N GLN A 308 -11.66 45.09 23.30
CA GLN A 308 -12.56 46.05 23.89
C GLN A 308 -13.86 45.33 24.26
N LYS A 309 -14.28 45.41 25.53
CA LYS A 309 -15.63 45.00 25.93
C LYS A 309 -16.66 45.88 25.22
N ILE A 310 -17.78 45.31 24.83
CA ILE A 310 -18.90 46.08 24.29
C ILE A 310 -19.48 46.92 25.43
N ARG A 311 -19.32 48.25 25.36
CA ARG A 311 -19.86 49.16 26.36
C ARG A 311 -21.35 49.37 26.13
N LEU A 312 -22.16 48.76 26.99
CA LEU A 312 -23.60 48.89 26.97
C LEU A 312 -24.04 50.10 27.80
N GLN A 313 -24.97 50.87 27.25
CA GLN A 313 -25.68 51.94 27.98
C GLN A 313 -26.81 51.34 28.84
N LEU A 314 -26.47 50.29 29.58
CA LEU A 314 -27.35 49.59 30.52
C LEU A 314 -26.61 49.46 31.84
N SER A 315 -27.32 49.47 32.96
CA SER A 315 -26.84 49.03 34.26
C SER A 315 -26.74 47.49 34.32
N VAL A 316 -25.99 46.97 35.30
CA VAL A 316 -25.88 45.50 35.51
C VAL A 316 -27.25 44.85 35.76
N SER A 317 -28.19 45.57 36.39
CA SER A 317 -29.54 45.05 36.66
C SER A 317 -30.40 45.00 35.39
N GLU A 318 -30.35 46.03 34.55
CA GLU A 318 -31.04 46.05 33.25
C GLU A 318 -30.47 44.98 32.31
N LEU A 319 -29.15 44.80 32.28
CA LEU A 319 -28.52 43.74 31.48
C LEU A 319 -28.95 42.34 31.93
N GLY A 320 -28.99 42.09 33.25
CA GLY A 320 -29.44 40.80 33.79
C GLY A 320 -30.90 40.49 33.40
N ILE A 321 -31.79 41.49 33.50
CA ILE A 321 -33.20 41.35 33.11
C ILE A 321 -33.33 41.13 31.59
N LEU A 322 -32.59 41.89 30.77
CA LEU A 322 -32.61 41.74 29.32
C LEU A 322 -32.18 40.33 28.89
N MET A 323 -31.09 39.80 29.46
CA MET A 323 -30.64 38.44 29.16
C MET A 323 -31.67 37.39 29.59
N GLN A 324 -32.35 37.59 30.72
CA GLN A 324 -33.43 36.71 31.16
C GLN A 324 -34.62 36.72 30.20
N VAL A 325 -34.99 37.88 29.68
CA VAL A 325 -36.08 38.02 28.68
C VAL A 325 -35.67 37.32 27.38
N LEU A 326 -34.47 37.60 26.85
CA LEU A 326 -33.97 36.99 25.62
C LEU A 326 -33.84 35.47 25.73
N TYR A 327 -33.41 34.96 26.88
CA TYR A 327 -33.31 33.51 27.15
C TYR A 327 -34.67 32.81 27.13
N ARG A 328 -35.74 33.51 27.55
CA ARG A 328 -37.12 32.98 27.56
C ARG A 328 -37.79 33.03 26.20
N LEU A 329 -37.27 33.82 25.26
CA LEU A 329 -37.75 33.77 23.89
C LEU A 329 -37.24 32.47 23.24
N PRO A 330 -38.02 31.81 22.36
CA PRO A 330 -37.66 30.56 21.70
C PRO A 330 -36.58 30.74 20.61
N VAL A 331 -35.64 31.66 20.82
CA VAL A 331 -34.59 32.06 19.87
C VAL A 331 -33.35 31.18 20.02
N THR A 332 -33.17 30.51 21.16
CA THR A 332 -31.98 29.66 21.42
C THR A 332 -32.39 28.24 21.79
N LYS A 333 -31.88 27.24 21.06
CA LYS A 333 -31.92 25.83 21.46
C LYS A 333 -30.50 25.43 21.85
N ARG A 334 -30.30 24.97 23.11
CA ARG A 334 -29.08 24.30 23.67
C ARG A 334 -28.06 25.10 24.52
N ILE A 335 -28.30 26.34 24.95
CA ILE A 335 -27.37 27.02 25.91
C ILE A 335 -28.03 27.12 27.30
N GLN A 336 -27.30 26.81 28.38
CA GLN A 336 -27.80 27.07 29.75
C GLN A 336 -27.67 28.57 30.09
N LEU A 337 -28.65 29.14 30.80
CA LEU A 337 -28.63 30.56 31.18
C LEU A 337 -27.32 30.98 31.88
N THR A 338 -26.76 30.13 32.74
CA THR A 338 -25.50 30.43 33.44
C THR A 338 -24.32 30.63 32.49
N ASP A 339 -24.26 29.85 31.39
CA ASP A 339 -23.20 29.97 30.40
C ASP A 339 -23.40 31.20 29.51
N LEU A 340 -24.65 31.54 29.18
CA LEU A 340 -25.01 32.79 28.50
C LEU A 340 -24.58 34.00 29.33
N LEU A 341 -24.87 34.01 30.62
CA LEU A 341 -24.50 35.11 31.52
C LEU A 341 -22.98 35.21 31.72
N ARG A 342 -22.27 34.08 31.72
CA ARG A 342 -20.79 34.07 31.77
C ARG A 342 -20.22 34.73 30.52
N MET A 343 -20.70 34.35 29.34
CA MET A 343 -20.29 34.94 28.07
C MET A 343 -20.53 36.45 28.05
N VAL A 344 -21.72 36.90 28.48
CA VAL A 344 -22.07 38.34 28.53
C VAL A 344 -21.21 39.13 29.52
N ALA A 345 -20.89 38.55 30.68
CA ALA A 345 -20.01 39.21 31.66
C ALA A 345 -18.55 39.35 31.16
N GLU A 346 -18.10 38.39 30.36
CA GLU A 346 -16.78 38.38 29.73
C GLU A 346 -16.70 39.33 28.52
N THR A 347 -17.79 39.53 27.78
CA THR A 347 -17.83 40.31 26.52
C THR A 347 -18.27 41.77 26.69
N CYS A 348 -19.05 42.09 27.73
CA CYS A 348 -19.71 43.40 27.87
C CYS A 348 -19.28 44.17 29.13
N SER A 349 -19.37 45.49 29.06
CA SER A 349 -19.33 46.40 30.20
C SER A 349 -20.62 47.22 30.27
N THR A 350 -20.95 47.74 31.46
CA THR A 350 -22.18 48.49 31.73
C THR A 350 -21.87 49.92 32.17
N ILE A 351 -22.90 50.77 32.25
CA ILE A 351 -22.77 52.11 32.84
C ILE A 351 -22.29 51.94 34.30
N GLY A 352 -21.08 52.42 34.58
CA GLY A 352 -20.47 52.37 35.92
C GLY A 352 -19.83 51.05 36.32
N THR A 353 -19.71 50.05 35.45
CA THR A 353 -19.00 48.79 35.79
C THR A 353 -18.30 48.20 34.56
N GLU A 354 -16.96 48.26 34.55
CA GLU A 354 -16.13 47.69 33.49
C GLU A 354 -16.01 46.16 33.58
N GLU A 355 -15.92 45.64 34.81
CA GLU A 355 -15.82 44.20 35.10
C GLU A 355 -17.08 43.71 35.79
N ILE A 356 -17.94 43.04 35.03
CA ILE A 356 -19.23 42.52 35.52
C ILE A 356 -18.99 41.18 36.23
N SER A 357 -19.35 41.09 37.50
CA SER A 357 -19.34 39.81 38.22
C SER A 357 -20.46 38.91 37.71
N VAL A 358 -20.12 37.71 37.22
CA VAL A 358 -21.09 36.67 36.81
C VAL A 358 -22.10 36.37 37.93
N LYS A 359 -21.65 36.35 39.20
CA LYS A 359 -22.51 36.14 40.37
C LYS A 359 -23.53 37.28 40.53
N SER A 360 -23.09 38.54 40.39
CA SER A 360 -23.98 39.69 40.47
C SER A 360 -24.98 39.71 39.30
N LEU A 361 -24.53 39.40 38.09
CA LEU A 361 -25.37 39.40 36.90
C LEU A 361 -26.44 38.30 37.00
N ARG A 362 -26.06 37.11 37.48
CA ARG A 362 -26.97 35.99 37.74
C ARG A 362 -28.02 36.32 38.79
N ASN A 363 -27.63 36.88 39.93
CA ASN A 363 -28.61 37.25 40.97
C ASN A 363 -29.66 38.23 40.41
N LYS A 364 -29.23 39.18 39.59
CA LYS A 364 -30.10 40.20 38.99
C LYS A 364 -30.98 39.65 37.86
N SER A 365 -30.58 38.60 37.16
CA SER A 365 -31.39 37.98 36.09
C SER A 365 -32.58 37.18 36.64
N TYR A 366 -32.48 36.60 37.84
CA TYR A 366 -33.58 35.83 38.45
C TYR A 366 -34.57 36.69 39.25
N SER A 367 -34.18 37.91 39.62
CA SER A 367 -34.90 38.81 40.54
C SER A 367 -35.59 39.98 39.84
N ILE A 368 -36.31 39.75 38.73
CA ILE A 368 -36.97 40.83 37.95
C ILE A 368 -37.88 41.71 38.84
N LYS A 369 -38.65 41.08 39.75
CA LYS A 369 -39.57 41.79 40.66
C LYS A 369 -38.87 42.69 41.68
N ASP A 370 -37.60 42.41 41.98
CA ASP A 370 -36.82 43.16 42.97
C ASP A 370 -36.17 44.42 42.37
N PHE A 371 -36.26 44.62 41.05
CA PHE A 371 -35.72 45.77 40.32
C PHE A 371 -36.77 46.41 39.39
N PRO A 372 -37.80 47.10 39.93
CA PRO A 372 -38.91 47.64 39.13
C PRO A 372 -38.48 48.72 38.13
N VAL A 373 -37.54 49.59 38.51
CA VAL A 373 -37.02 50.66 37.62
C VAL A 373 -36.23 50.06 36.46
N ALA A 374 -35.36 49.08 36.73
CA ALA A 374 -34.59 48.40 35.69
C ALA A 374 -35.50 47.61 34.72
N SER A 375 -36.55 46.96 35.27
CA SER A 375 -37.54 46.24 34.46
C SER A 375 -38.29 47.17 33.52
N GLU A 376 -38.70 48.34 34.01
CA GLU A 376 -39.39 49.35 33.20
C GLU A 376 -38.48 49.94 32.11
N ASN A 377 -37.20 50.17 32.40
CA ASN A 377 -36.24 50.64 31.41
C ASN A 377 -35.97 49.61 30.30
N VAL A 378 -35.81 48.33 30.65
CA VAL A 378 -35.68 47.24 29.66
C VAL A 378 -36.95 47.12 28.81
N ARG A 379 -38.14 47.25 29.41
CA ARG A 379 -39.41 47.25 28.68
C ARG A 379 -39.46 48.37 27.64
N ARG A 380 -39.09 49.59 28.01
CA ARG A 380 -39.02 50.74 27.08
C ARG A 380 -38.00 50.54 25.97
N LEU A 381 -36.84 49.96 26.28
CA LEU A 381 -35.81 49.63 25.29
C LEU A 381 -36.35 48.66 24.22
N LEU A 382 -36.99 47.57 24.65
CA LEU A 382 -37.56 46.58 23.75
C LEU A 382 -38.71 47.17 22.91
N GLN A 383 -39.54 48.02 23.49
CA GLN A 383 -40.61 48.71 22.75
C GLN A 383 -40.04 49.59 21.64
N ARG A 384 -39.02 50.41 21.94
CA ARG A 384 -38.34 51.23 20.92
C ARG A 384 -37.69 50.38 19.83
N GLY A 385 -37.11 49.24 20.20
CA GLY A 385 -36.58 48.27 19.23
C GLY A 385 -37.65 47.74 18.29
N ALA A 386 -38.83 47.41 18.81
CA ALA A 386 -39.97 46.99 18.00
C ALA A 386 -40.43 48.11 17.04
N ASP A 387 -40.57 49.34 17.55
CA ASP A 387 -40.98 50.50 16.75
C ASP A 387 -39.99 50.78 15.60
N LEU A 388 -38.67 50.63 15.85
CA LEU A 388 -37.62 50.77 14.83
C LEU A 388 -37.71 49.70 13.75
N ILE A 389 -37.96 48.45 14.13
CA ILE A 389 -38.16 47.35 13.17
C ILE A 389 -39.40 47.63 12.32
N THR A 390 -40.50 48.06 12.92
CA THR A 390 -41.72 48.42 12.19
C THR A 390 -41.50 49.57 11.20
N ALA A 391 -40.71 50.58 11.57
CA ALA A 391 -40.36 51.69 10.69
C ALA A 391 -39.51 51.26 9.49
N GLU A 392 -38.53 50.38 9.67
CA GLU A 392 -37.72 49.84 8.55
C GLU A 392 -38.52 48.89 7.64
N LEU A 393 -39.49 48.16 8.18
CA LEU A 393 -40.40 47.34 7.36
C LEU A 393 -41.43 48.16 6.58
N SER A 394 -41.61 49.45 6.93
CA SER A 394 -42.52 50.37 6.25
C SER A 394 -41.83 51.27 5.22
N ARG A 395 -40.51 51.15 5.06
CA ARG A 395 -39.71 51.74 3.97
C ARG A 395 -39.60 50.75 2.81
#